data_AF-A0AA96XFZ6-F1
#
_entry.id   AF-A0AA96XFZ6-F1
#
_cell.length_a   1.000
_cell.length_b   1.000
_cell.length_c   1.000
_cell.angle_alpha   90.00
_cell.angle_beta   90.00
_cell.angle_gamma   90.00
#
_symmetry.space_group_name_H-M   'P 1'
#
loop_
_entity.id
_entity.type
_entity.pdbx_description
1 polymer ?
#
loop_
_entity_poly.entity_id
_entity_poly.type
_entity_poly.pdbx_seq_one_letter_code
_entity_poly.pdbx_strand_id
1 'polypeptide(L)'
;MLVVDLGGGGLQVCVVQVTGDDLEVITTGGDATLGGMDFDARIAEAIASDLSEQGVPKPDHPFDWAPLRTAAESTKVALSSQEQVDVTLPSGTVPPINRERVEALTADLAQRVTTVVRDVLESNALSPRGWTRCSSSAGRAPRPWSAAGSKRAWA
;
A
#
# COMPACT_ATOMS: atom_id res chain seq x y z
N MET A 1 9.17 19.45 -5.76
CA MET A 1 8.27 18.68 -4.90
C MET A 1 7.91 17.37 -5.61
N LEU A 2 8.02 16.24 -4.92
CA LEU A 2 7.57 14.94 -5.42
C LEU A 2 6.21 14.62 -4.79
N VAL A 3 5.23 14.29 -5.62
CA VAL A 3 3.90 13.82 -5.23
C VAL A 3 3.79 12.35 -5.64
N VAL A 4 3.40 11.51 -4.70
CA VAL A 4 3.12 10.08 -4.93
C VAL A 4 1.70 9.81 -4.44
N ASP A 5 0.87 9.22 -5.30
CA ASP A 5 -0.46 8.72 -4.96
C ASP A 5 -0.51 7.22 -5.23
N LEU A 6 -0.65 6.43 -4.17
CA LEU A 6 -0.93 4.99 -4.26
C LEU A 6 -2.44 4.81 -4.09
N GLY A 7 -3.15 4.84 -5.20
CA GLY A 7 -4.59 4.61 -5.25
C GLY A 7 -4.93 3.12 -5.10
N GLY A 8 -6.22 2.80 -5.12
CA GLY A 8 -6.67 1.40 -5.02
C GLY A 8 -6.22 0.52 -6.18
N GLY A 9 -6.17 1.06 -7.40
CA GLY A 9 -5.86 0.30 -8.62
C GLY A 9 -4.60 0.75 -9.35
N GLY A 10 -3.84 1.71 -8.83
CA GLY A 10 -2.65 2.20 -9.52
C GLY A 10 -1.84 3.20 -8.71
N LEU A 11 -0.57 3.30 -9.07
CA LEU A 11 0.42 4.21 -8.53
C LEU A 11 0.61 5.36 -9.52
N GLN A 12 0.53 6.59 -9.03
CA GLN A 12 0.81 7.80 -9.80
C GLN A 12 1.94 8.59 -9.12
N VAL A 13 2.88 9.06 -9.91
CA VAL A 13 4.03 9.85 -9.48
C VAL A 13 4.05 11.13 -10.29
N CYS A 14 4.20 12.27 -9.62
CA CYS A 14 4.30 13.58 -10.25
C CYS A 14 5.40 14.39 -9.60
N VAL A 15 6.24 15.04 -10.42
CA VAL A 15 7.22 16.02 -9.93
C VAL A 15 6.71 17.40 -10.29
N VAL A 16 6.57 18.23 -9.28
CA VAL A 16 6.08 19.62 -9.39
C VAL A 16 7.18 20.57 -8.95
N GLN A 17 7.47 21.57 -9.78
CA GLN A 17 8.30 22.70 -9.42
C GLN A 17 7.42 23.82 -8.87
N VAL A 18 7.88 24.45 -7.79
CA VAL A 18 7.20 25.59 -7.16
C VAL A 18 8.07 26.82 -7.34
N THR A 19 7.54 27.86 -7.97
CA THR A 19 8.25 29.13 -8.20
C THR A 19 7.37 30.28 -7.76
N GLY A 20 7.61 30.82 -6.57
CA GLY A 20 6.69 31.79 -5.96
C GLY A 20 5.32 31.16 -5.71
N ASP A 21 4.27 31.74 -6.30
CA ASP A 21 2.90 31.22 -6.23
C ASP A 21 2.56 30.25 -7.40
N ASP A 22 3.49 30.05 -8.35
CA ASP A 22 3.27 29.20 -9.51
C ASP A 22 3.66 27.72 -9.23
N LEU A 23 2.81 26.81 -9.70
CA LEU A 23 3.02 25.36 -9.67
C LEU A 23 3.13 24.84 -11.11
N GLU A 24 4.29 24.27 -11.44
CA GLU A 24 4.55 23.68 -12.75
C GLU A 24 4.80 22.18 -12.64
N VAL A 25 4.08 21.38 -13.43
CA VAL A 25 4.31 19.94 -13.51
C VAL A 25 5.50 19.67 -14.43
N ILE A 26 6.57 19.11 -13.87
CA ILE A 26 7.80 18.79 -14.59
C ILE A 26 7.68 17.44 -15.30
N THR A 27 7.17 16.43 -14.61
CA THR A 27 6.95 15.09 -15.18
C THR A 27 5.90 14.34 -14.40
N THR A 28 5.23 13.41 -15.08
CA THR A 28 4.35 12.41 -14.47
C THR A 28 4.78 11.00 -14.87
N GLY A 29 4.37 10.01 -14.09
CA GLY A 29 4.62 8.60 -14.37
C GLY A 29 3.86 7.75 -13.36
N GLY A 30 4.10 6.44 -13.36
CA GLY A 30 3.40 5.53 -12.46
C GLY A 30 3.25 4.11 -12.99
N ASP A 31 2.39 3.36 -12.32
CA ASP A 31 2.08 1.96 -12.62
C ASP A 31 0.59 1.69 -12.43
N ALA A 32 -0.12 1.45 -13.54
CA ALA A 32 -1.56 1.23 -13.56
C ALA A 32 -2.00 -0.15 -13.03
N THR A 33 -1.05 -0.98 -12.59
CA THR A 33 -1.27 -2.35 -12.10
C THR A 33 -0.68 -2.57 -10.71
N LEU A 34 -0.43 -1.47 -9.98
CA LEU A 34 0.11 -1.48 -8.64
C LEU A 34 -0.67 -0.50 -7.77
N GLY A 35 -1.58 -1.01 -6.96
CA GLY A 35 -2.40 -0.21 -6.05
C GLY A 35 -2.69 -0.91 -4.73
N GLY A 36 -3.45 -0.23 -3.88
CA GLY A 36 -3.84 -0.73 -2.56
C GLY A 36 -4.55 -2.09 -2.60
N MET A 37 -5.29 -2.39 -3.68
CA MET A 37 -5.98 -3.67 -3.85
C MET A 37 -5.02 -4.84 -4.04
N ASP A 38 -3.82 -4.62 -4.59
CA ASP A 38 -2.79 -5.67 -4.69
C ASP A 38 -2.27 -6.05 -3.31
N PHE A 39 -2.09 -5.06 -2.42
CA PHE A 39 -1.75 -5.30 -1.02
C PHE A 39 -2.89 -6.05 -0.30
N ASP A 40 -4.13 -5.62 -0.52
CA ASP A 40 -5.31 -6.26 0.07
C ASP A 40 -5.45 -7.71 -0.40
N ALA A 41 -5.12 -8.01 -1.66
CA ALA A 41 -5.11 -9.37 -2.19
C ALA A 41 -4.09 -10.27 -1.47
N ARG A 42 -2.87 -9.76 -1.19
CA ARG A 42 -1.85 -10.54 -0.45
C ARG A 42 -2.28 -10.86 0.98
N ILE A 43 -2.89 -9.88 1.65
CA ILE A 43 -3.40 -10.06 3.01
C ILE A 43 -4.62 -11.01 3.00
N ALA A 44 -5.52 -10.87 2.03
CA ALA A 44 -6.68 -11.74 1.88
C ALA A 44 -6.28 -13.20 1.64
N GLU A 45 -5.26 -13.45 0.81
CA GLU A 45 -4.70 -14.79 0.59
C GLU A 45 -4.12 -15.39 1.88
N ALA A 46 -3.43 -14.58 2.69
CA ALA A 46 -2.92 -15.02 3.99
C ALA A 46 -4.05 -15.39 4.96
N ILE A 47 -5.10 -14.56 5.04
CA ILE A 47 -6.30 -14.85 5.85
C ILE A 47 -6.96 -16.16 5.36
N ALA A 48 -7.11 -16.34 4.05
CA ALA A 48 -7.69 -17.57 3.49
C ALA A 48 -6.82 -18.80 3.79
N SER A 49 -5.50 -18.65 3.79
CA SER A 49 -4.56 -19.73 4.16
C SER A 49 -4.72 -20.12 5.63
N ASP A 50 -4.79 -19.14 6.54
CA ASP A 50 -4.97 -19.38 7.97
C ASP A 50 -6.30 -20.08 8.27
N LEU A 51 -7.37 -19.71 7.56
CA LEU A 51 -8.66 -20.37 7.64
C LEU A 51 -8.60 -21.80 7.07
N SER A 52 -7.87 -22.00 5.97
CA SER A 52 -7.67 -23.32 5.36
C SER A 52 -6.90 -24.28 6.26
N GLU A 53 -5.92 -23.80 7.01
CA GLU A 53 -5.20 -24.59 8.01
C GLU A 53 -6.12 -25.04 9.16
N GLN A 54 -7.23 -24.32 9.39
CA GLN A 54 -8.27 -24.66 10.36
C GLN A 54 -9.43 -25.48 9.76
N GLY A 55 -9.33 -25.88 8.49
CA GLY A 55 -10.33 -26.72 7.82
C GLY A 55 -11.43 -25.95 7.07
N VAL A 56 -11.32 -24.64 6.92
CA VAL A 56 -12.23 -23.82 6.10
C VAL A 56 -11.67 -23.70 4.68
N PRO A 57 -12.34 -24.23 3.64
CA PRO A 57 -11.79 -24.24 2.29
C PRO A 57 -11.56 -22.82 1.76
N LYS A 58 -10.50 -22.66 0.95
CA LYS A 58 -10.28 -21.40 0.22
C LYS A 58 -11.40 -21.17 -0.80
N PRO A 59 -11.74 -19.91 -1.12
CA PRO A 59 -12.76 -19.65 -2.11
C PRO A 59 -12.32 -20.03 -3.53
N ASP A 60 -13.12 -20.85 -4.21
CA ASP A 60 -12.86 -21.30 -5.58
C ASP A 60 -13.27 -20.25 -6.63
N HIS A 61 -14.28 -19.44 -6.33
CA HIS A 61 -14.78 -18.42 -7.25
C HIS A 61 -14.29 -17.01 -6.89
N PRO A 62 -13.91 -16.17 -7.88
CA PRO A 62 -13.41 -14.82 -7.64
C PRO A 62 -14.33 -13.91 -6.80
N PHE A 63 -15.65 -14.14 -6.83
CA PHE A 63 -16.62 -13.36 -6.07
C PHE A 63 -16.60 -13.67 -4.57
N ASP A 64 -16.24 -14.91 -4.20
CA ASP A 64 -16.22 -15.36 -2.82
C ASP A 64 -15.03 -14.79 -2.03
N TRP A 65 -14.08 -14.17 -2.73
CA TRP A 65 -12.97 -13.44 -2.13
C TRP A 65 -13.36 -12.07 -1.57
N ALA A 66 -14.54 -11.54 -1.90
CA ALA A 66 -14.94 -10.20 -1.49
C ALA A 66 -14.90 -9.97 0.04
N PRO A 67 -15.43 -10.87 0.89
CA PRO A 67 -15.36 -10.70 2.35
C PRO A 67 -13.92 -10.69 2.88
N LEU A 68 -13.05 -11.54 2.31
CA LEU A 68 -11.64 -11.62 2.68
C LEU A 68 -10.89 -10.34 2.30
N ARG A 69 -11.18 -9.76 1.12
CA ARG A 69 -10.61 -8.48 0.68
C ARG A 69 -11.05 -7.32 1.55
N THR A 70 -12.32 -7.29 1.97
CA THR A 70 -12.82 -6.26 2.92
C THR A 70 -12.15 -6.38 4.28
N ALA A 71 -11.97 -7.60 4.78
CA ALA A 71 -11.24 -7.85 6.03
C ALA A 71 -9.77 -7.45 5.91
N ALA A 72 -9.13 -7.75 4.78
CA ALA A 72 -7.76 -7.37 4.46
C ALA A 72 -7.58 -5.84 4.41
N GLU A 73 -8.44 -5.12 3.68
CA GLU A 73 -8.42 -3.64 3.62
C GLU A 73 -8.56 -3.05 5.02
N SER A 74 -9.53 -3.55 5.80
CA SER A 74 -9.76 -3.09 7.18
C SER A 74 -8.55 -3.35 8.08
N THR A 75 -7.93 -4.52 7.96
CA THR A 75 -6.72 -4.91 8.70
C THR A 75 -5.54 -4.02 8.36
N LYS A 76 -5.29 -3.81 7.06
CA LYS A 76 -4.23 -2.92 6.54
C LYS A 76 -4.40 -1.49 7.06
N VAL A 77 -5.63 -0.96 7.02
CA VAL A 77 -5.94 0.38 7.53
C VAL A 77 -5.72 0.45 9.04
N ALA A 78 -6.18 -0.53 9.81
CA ALA A 78 -5.99 -0.56 11.26
C ALA A 78 -4.50 -0.65 11.67
N LEU A 79 -3.68 -1.42 10.95
CA LEU A 79 -2.23 -1.53 11.19
C LEU A 79 -1.44 -0.24 10.89
N SER A 80 -2.08 0.75 10.25
CA SER A 80 -1.52 2.10 10.11
C SER A 80 -1.52 2.90 11.42
N SER A 81 -2.15 2.39 12.47
CA SER A 81 -2.12 2.98 13.82
C SER A 81 -1.95 1.95 14.95
N GLN A 82 -2.18 0.67 14.67
CA GLN A 82 -2.07 -0.44 15.62
C GLN A 82 -0.87 -1.34 15.27
N GLU A 83 -0.29 -2.03 16.25
CA GLU A 83 0.80 -2.99 16.00
C GLU A 83 0.30 -4.36 15.52
N GLN A 84 -0.92 -4.71 15.92
CA GLN A 84 -1.57 -5.99 15.65
C GLN A 84 -3.08 -5.80 15.62
N VAL A 85 -3.77 -6.64 14.83
CA VAL A 85 -5.23 -6.62 14.65
C VAL A 85 -5.77 -8.04 14.79
N ASP A 86 -6.78 -8.22 15.64
CA ASP A 86 -7.57 -9.44 15.68
C ASP A 86 -8.56 -9.47 14.51
N VAL A 87 -8.52 -10.54 13.71
CA VAL A 87 -9.36 -10.68 12.53
C VAL A 87 -10.32 -11.85 12.72
N THR A 88 -11.61 -11.54 12.78
CA THR A 88 -12.69 -12.52 12.90
C THR A 88 -13.66 -12.36 11.75
N LEU A 89 -13.92 -13.46 11.04
CA LEU A 89 -14.87 -13.57 9.95
C LEU A 89 -15.99 -14.55 10.33
N PRO A 90 -17.17 -14.51 9.65
CA PRO A 90 -18.21 -15.52 9.83
C PRO A 90 -17.71 -16.96 9.58
N SER A 91 -16.69 -17.11 8.72
CA SER A 91 -16.04 -18.37 8.40
C SER A 91 -15.08 -18.88 9.46
N GLY A 92 -14.62 -18.03 10.39
CA GLY A 92 -13.66 -18.38 11.43
C GLY A 92 -12.81 -17.21 11.91
N THR A 93 -12.00 -17.47 12.92
CA THR A 93 -11.03 -16.50 13.47
C THR A 93 -9.63 -16.90 13.02
N VAL A 94 -8.85 -15.94 12.52
CA VAL A 94 -7.45 -16.19 12.14
C VAL A 94 -6.50 -15.72 13.24
N PRO A 95 -5.26 -16.23 13.28
CA PRO A 95 -4.22 -15.67 14.14
C PRO A 95 -4.11 -14.15 13.93
N PRO A 96 -3.89 -13.36 14.99
CA PRO A 96 -3.93 -11.93 14.83
C PRO A 96 -2.79 -11.45 13.94
N ILE A 97 -3.11 -10.55 13.02
CA ILE A 97 -2.19 -10.08 11.98
C ILE A 97 -1.43 -8.87 12.52
N ASN A 98 -0.10 -8.93 12.50
CA ASN A 98 0.76 -7.83 12.92
C ASN A 98 1.41 -7.14 11.71
N ARG A 99 2.03 -6.00 11.98
CA ARG A 99 2.71 -5.20 10.96
C ARG A 99 3.83 -5.97 10.25
N GLU A 100 4.66 -6.68 10.99
CA GLU A 100 5.78 -7.47 10.44
C GLU A 100 5.30 -8.49 9.40
N ARG A 101 4.21 -9.19 9.71
CA ARG A 101 3.60 -10.16 8.78
C ARG A 101 3.13 -9.49 7.50
N VAL A 102 2.44 -8.35 7.59
CA VAL A 102 1.98 -7.60 6.40
C VAL A 102 3.15 -7.06 5.58
N GLU A 103 4.18 -6.52 6.23
CA GLU A 103 5.40 -6.06 5.57
C GLU A 103 6.09 -7.19 4.81
N ALA A 104 6.18 -8.38 5.40
CA ALA A 104 6.74 -9.56 4.74
C ALA A 104 5.90 -10.00 3.52
N LEU A 105 4.57 -10.03 3.65
CA LEU A 105 3.65 -10.45 2.58
C LEU A 105 3.62 -9.50 1.37
N THR A 106 4.02 -8.24 1.58
CA THR A 106 3.89 -7.16 0.59
C THR A 106 5.21 -6.50 0.23
N ALA A 107 6.34 -7.08 0.67
CA ALA A 107 7.68 -6.53 0.47
C ALA A 107 8.02 -6.29 -1.01
N ASP A 108 7.62 -7.19 -1.89
CA ASP A 108 7.82 -7.06 -3.33
C ASP A 108 7.00 -5.91 -3.93
N LEU A 109 5.76 -5.71 -3.49
CA LEU A 109 4.91 -4.59 -3.92
C LEU A 109 5.50 -3.26 -3.44
N ALA A 110 5.94 -3.20 -2.17
CA ALA A 110 6.63 -2.06 -1.59
C ALA A 110 7.94 -1.71 -2.35
N GLN A 111 8.70 -2.73 -2.74
CA GLN A 111 9.89 -2.56 -3.56
C GLN A 111 9.54 -2.07 -4.97
N ARG A 112 8.45 -2.57 -5.57
CA ARG A 112 7.97 -2.11 -6.88
C ARG A 112 7.54 -0.64 -6.84
N VAL A 113 6.84 -0.20 -5.79
CA VAL A 113 6.53 1.24 -5.59
C VAL A 113 7.82 2.07 -5.60
N THR A 114 8.82 1.65 -4.84
CA THR A 114 10.12 2.33 -4.76
C THR A 114 10.82 2.38 -6.12
N THR A 115 10.74 1.30 -6.89
CA THR A 115 11.34 1.18 -8.22
C THR A 115 10.68 2.16 -9.19
N VAL A 116 9.35 2.16 -9.27
CA VAL A 116 8.59 3.07 -10.14
C VAL A 116 8.87 4.54 -9.82
N VAL A 117 8.92 4.91 -8.54
CA VAL A 117 9.26 6.28 -8.13
C VAL A 117 10.67 6.66 -8.57
N ARG A 118 11.64 5.74 -8.43
CA ARG A 118 13.02 5.96 -8.86
C ARG A 118 13.11 6.13 -10.38
N ASP A 119 12.46 5.26 -11.14
CA ASP A 119 12.48 5.29 -12.60
C ASP A 119 11.94 6.62 -13.14
N VAL A 120 10.88 7.17 -12.52
CA VAL A 120 10.31 8.48 -12.88
C VAL A 120 11.29 9.62 -12.60
N LEU A 121 12.05 9.56 -11.50
CA LEU A 121 13.06 10.57 -11.18
C LEU A 121 14.29 10.48 -12.10
N GLU A 122 14.81 9.28 -12.32
CA GLU A 122 16.03 9.04 -13.11
C GLU A 122 15.81 9.34 -14.60
N SER A 123 14.67 8.95 -15.16
CA SER A 123 14.34 9.20 -16.58
C SER A 123 14.27 10.69 -16.93
N ASN A 124 14.16 11.56 -15.93
CA ASN A 124 14.07 13.01 -16.10
C ASN A 124 15.29 13.74 -15.53
N ALA A 125 16.36 13.02 -15.16
CA ALA A 125 17.56 13.55 -14.52
C ALA A 125 17.28 14.39 -13.26
N LEU A 126 16.22 14.06 -12.53
CA LEU A 126 15.75 14.81 -11.37
C LEU A 126 16.35 14.22 -10.08
N SER A 127 17.07 15.04 -9.31
CA SER A 127 17.44 14.68 -7.94
C SER A 127 16.29 15.04 -6.99
N PRO A 128 15.90 14.19 -6.02
CA PRO A 128 14.85 14.53 -5.06
C PRO A 128 15.30 15.66 -4.11
N ARG A 129 15.03 16.90 -4.51
CA ARG A 129 15.17 18.09 -3.64
C ARG A 129 13.84 18.35 -2.95
N GLY A 130 13.76 18.00 -1.66
CA GLY A 130 12.59 18.25 -0.81
C GLY A 130 11.44 17.28 -1.08
N TRP A 131 11.32 16.27 -0.22
CA TRP A 131 10.13 15.41 -0.14
C TRP A 131 9.01 16.20 0.53
N THR A 132 7.89 16.42 -0.15
CA THR A 132 6.70 16.99 0.48
C THR A 132 5.48 16.16 0.11
N ARG A 133 5.13 15.26 1.03
CA ARG A 133 3.82 14.60 1.22
C ARG A 133 3.41 13.55 0.17
N CYS A 134 3.24 12.30 0.64
CA CYS A 134 2.38 11.29 0.01
C CYS A 134 0.94 11.59 0.42
N SER A 135 0.02 11.73 -0.54
CA SER A 135 -1.41 11.87 -0.24
C SER A 135 -2.17 10.75 -0.92
N SER A 136 -2.63 9.77 -0.15
CA SER A 136 -3.60 8.80 -0.63
C SER A 136 -4.94 9.51 -0.80
N SER A 137 -5.40 9.70 -2.03
CA SER A 137 -6.69 10.33 -2.31
C SER A 137 -7.89 9.49 -1.84
N ALA A 138 -7.68 8.21 -1.51
CA ALA A 138 -8.74 7.25 -1.20
C ALA A 138 -8.70 6.62 0.21
N GLY A 139 -7.87 7.11 1.14
CA GLY A 139 -7.78 6.54 2.51
C GLY A 139 -7.33 5.07 2.58
N ARG A 140 -6.78 4.53 1.48
CA ARG A 140 -6.55 3.10 1.22
C ARG A 140 -5.08 2.68 1.26
N ALA A 141 -4.18 3.59 1.60
CA ALA A 141 -2.75 3.34 1.76
C ALA A 141 -2.29 3.81 3.15
N PRO A 142 -1.26 3.18 3.72
CA PRO A 142 -0.66 3.64 4.97
C PRO A 142 0.01 5.01 4.84
N ARG A 143 0.29 5.61 6.00
CA ARG A 143 0.87 6.96 6.17
C ARG A 143 2.15 7.16 5.33
N PRO A 144 2.46 8.41 4.91
CA PRO A 144 3.62 8.72 4.06
C PRO A 144 4.97 8.26 4.65
N TRP A 145 5.80 7.63 3.83
CA TRP A 145 7.22 7.41 4.13
C TRP A 145 8.02 8.72 4.07
N SER A 146 8.88 8.97 5.07
CA SER A 146 9.84 10.08 5.08
C SER A 146 11.27 9.56 5.01
N ALA A 147 12.08 10.09 4.08
CA ALA A 147 13.49 9.73 3.92
C ALA A 147 14.45 10.38 4.96
N ALA A 148 13.91 11.03 6.01
CA ALA A 148 14.70 11.37 7.19
C ALA A 148 14.54 10.22 8.19
N GLY A 149 15.63 9.49 8.45
CA GLY A 149 15.66 8.30 9.31
C GLY A 149 14.73 8.39 10.51
N SER A 150 13.58 7.72 10.41
CA SER A 150 12.61 7.62 11.48
C SER A 150 11.81 6.35 11.25
N LYS A 151 11.79 5.50 12.27
CA LYS A 151 11.18 4.16 12.35
C LYS A 151 9.64 4.19 12.28
N ARG A 152 9.06 4.98 11.38
CA ARG A 152 7.62 5.25 11.34
C ARG A 152 7.17 5.27 9.89
N ALA A 153 7.18 4.09 9.28
CA ALA A 153 6.59 3.84 7.97
C ALA A 153 5.05 3.76 8.00
N TRP A 154 4.44 3.85 9.19
CA TRP A 154 3.03 3.53 9.44
C TRP A 154 2.47 4.30 10.67
N ALA A 155 2.71 5.61 10.78
CA ALA A 155 2.23 6.41 11.91
C ALA A 155 1.51 7.69 11.50
#